data_AF-U4QWZ5-F1
#
_entry.id   AF-U4QWZ5-F1
#
_cell.length_a   1.000
_cell.length_b   1.000
_cell.length_c   1.000
_cell.angle_alpha   90.00
_cell.angle_beta   90.00
_cell.angle_gamma   90.00
#
_symmetry.space_group_name_H-M   'P 1'
#
loop_
_entity.id
_entity.type
_entity.pdbx_description
1 polymer ?
#
loop_
_entity_poly.entity_id
_entity_poly.type
_entity_poly.pdbx_seq_one_letter_code
_entity_poly.pdbx_strand_id
1 'polypeptide(L)'
;MSVHEEIKTVKTKEDFINFLGKLATDKKNNPVEWENKAIENYLESIQSWIEDMEGYYVNNNIEVPKNIDWNFFATVFYVGKIYE
;
A
#
# COMPACT_ATOMS: atom_id res chain seq x y z
N MET A 1 -4.34 -15.42 7.94
CA MET A 1 -3.83 -14.06 8.23
C MET A 1 -4.37 -13.18 7.13
N SER A 2 -5.10 -12.12 7.45
CA SER A 2 -5.56 -11.19 6.42
C SER A 2 -4.36 -10.42 5.87
N VAL A 3 -4.43 -9.95 4.62
CA VAL A 3 -3.34 -9.13 4.04
C VAL A 3 -3.04 -7.91 4.91
N HIS A 4 -4.05 -7.38 5.61
CA HIS A 4 -3.90 -6.30 6.58
C HIS A 4 -2.97 -6.63 7.75
N GLU A 5 -3.06 -7.84 8.31
CA GLU A 5 -2.20 -8.26 9.43
C GLU A 5 -0.73 -8.39 9.01
N GLU A 6 -0.48 -8.75 7.74
CA GLU A 6 0.86 -8.92 7.19
C GLU A 6 1.62 -7.60 7.00
N ILE A 7 0.93 -6.46 6.96
CA ILE A 7 1.59 -5.14 6.89
C ILE A 7 2.61 -4.98 8.02
N LYS A 8 2.32 -5.53 9.21
CA LYS A 8 3.18 -5.42 10.39
C LYS A 8 4.44 -6.28 10.32
N THR A 9 4.52 -7.23 9.39
CA THR A 9 5.63 -8.19 9.28
C THR A 9 6.58 -7.86 8.14
N VAL A 10 6.24 -6.92 7.25
CA VAL A 10 7.09 -6.49 6.13
C VAL A 10 8.32 -5.74 6.66
N LYS A 11 9.51 -6.35 6.57
CA LYS A 11 10.78 -5.74 7.03
C LYS A 11 11.89 -5.81 5.98
N THR A 12 11.74 -6.67 4.99
CA THR A 12 12.73 -6.92 3.94
C THR A 12 12.13 -6.74 2.56
N LYS A 13 12.99 -6.66 1.54
CA LYS A 13 12.58 -6.67 0.13
C LYS A 13 11.77 -7.92 -0.21
N GLU A 14 12.14 -9.07 0.33
CA GLU A 14 11.44 -10.33 0.10
C GLU A 14 10.04 -10.32 0.72
N ASP A 15 9.90 -9.79 1.94
CA ASP A 15 8.59 -9.62 2.58
C ASP A 15 7.69 -8.69 1.75
N PHE A 16 8.25 -7.60 1.23
CA PHE A 16 7.51 -6.66 0.39
C PHE A 16 7.04 -7.28 -0.92
N ILE A 17 7.89 -8.06 -1.60
CA ILE A 17 7.51 -8.81 -2.81
C ILE A 17 6.37 -9.80 -2.50
N ASN A 18 6.50 -10.54 -1.41
CA ASN A 18 5.49 -11.50 -0.98
C ASN A 18 4.16 -10.82 -0.64
N PHE A 19 4.21 -9.67 0.05
CA PHE A 19 3.05 -8.86 0.36
C PHE A 19 2.32 -8.39 -0.91
N LEU A 20 3.05 -7.86 -1.91
CA LEU A 20 2.45 -7.43 -3.19
C LEU A 20 1.74 -8.58 -3.91
N GLY A 21 2.37 -9.77 -3.97
CA GLY A 21 1.75 -10.94 -4.58
C GLY A 21 0.46 -11.38 -3.87
N LYS A 22 0.44 -11.30 -2.55
CA LYS A 22 -0.76 -11.61 -1.74
C LYS A 22 -1.84 -10.57 -1.91
N LEU A 23 -1.49 -9.29 -1.95
CA LEU A 23 -2.46 -8.20 -2.19
C LEU A 23 -3.12 -8.33 -3.57
N ALA A 24 -2.35 -8.64 -4.62
CA ALA A 24 -2.89 -8.92 -5.95
C ALA A 24 -3.81 -10.16 -5.95
N THR A 25 -3.42 -11.22 -5.23
CA THR A 25 -4.24 -12.43 -5.08
C THR A 25 -5.54 -12.15 -4.33
N ASP A 26 -5.49 -11.30 -3.31
CA ASP A 26 -6.65 -10.86 -2.54
C ASP A 26 -7.65 -10.11 -3.42
N LYS A 27 -7.21 -9.15 -4.25
CA LYS A 27 -8.09 -8.49 -5.24
C LYS A 27 -8.77 -9.48 -6.19
N LYS A 28 -8.01 -10.48 -6.66
CA LYS A 28 -8.52 -11.50 -7.59
C LYS A 28 -9.60 -12.39 -6.95
N ASN A 29 -9.40 -12.77 -5.69
CA ASN A 29 -10.29 -13.69 -4.99
C ASN A 29 -11.47 -12.98 -4.32
N ASN A 30 -11.29 -11.74 -3.88
CA ASN A 30 -12.25 -10.93 -3.13
C ASN A 30 -12.60 -9.61 -3.86
N PRO A 31 -12.93 -9.61 -5.16
CA PRO A 31 -13.06 -8.37 -5.94
C PRO A 31 -14.19 -7.46 -5.48
N VAL A 32 -15.19 -8.00 -4.76
CA VAL A 32 -16.34 -7.26 -4.21
C VAL A 32 -15.97 -6.48 -2.95
N GLU A 33 -15.00 -6.96 -2.15
CA GLU A 33 -14.55 -6.30 -0.92
C GLU A 33 -13.68 -5.07 -1.22
N TRP A 34 -13.08 -5.03 -2.40
CA TRP A 34 -12.28 -3.91 -2.85
C TRP A 34 -13.17 -2.77 -3.38
N GLU A 35 -13.21 -1.68 -2.61
CA GLU A 35 -13.88 -0.42 -2.99
C GLU A 35 -13.34 0.12 -4.32
N ASN A 36 -12.02 0.10 -4.48
CA ASN A 36 -11.33 0.53 -5.70
C ASN A 36 -11.29 -0.59 -6.74
N LYS A 37 -12.08 -0.42 -7.80
CA LYS A 37 -12.20 -1.42 -8.88
C LYS A 37 -11.32 -1.12 -10.09
N ALA A 38 -10.98 0.14 -10.29
CA ALA A 38 -10.09 0.60 -11.35
C ALA A 38 -8.77 1.11 -10.75
N ILE A 39 -7.71 1.11 -11.56
CA ILE A 39 -6.37 1.51 -11.12
C ILE A 39 -6.33 2.99 -10.70
N GLU A 40 -7.09 3.84 -11.39
CA GLU A 40 -7.21 5.27 -11.11
C GLU A 40 -7.73 5.49 -9.68
N ASN A 41 -8.86 4.85 -9.33
CA ASN A 41 -9.45 4.97 -7.99
C ASN A 41 -8.51 4.44 -6.89
N TYR A 42 -7.73 3.40 -7.19
CA TYR A 42 -6.77 2.83 -6.25
C TYR A 42 -5.63 3.81 -5.97
N LEU A 43 -5.09 4.45 -7.03
CA LEU A 43 -4.05 5.48 -6.91
C LEU A 43 -4.56 6.73 -6.20
N GLU A 44 -5.78 7.20 -6.52
CA GLU A 44 -6.42 8.32 -5.83
C GLU A 44 -6.62 8.04 -4.34
N SER A 45 -7.03 6.81 -3.98
CA SER A 45 -7.17 6.42 -2.58
C SER A 45 -5.84 6.39 -1.84
N ILE A 46 -4.74 5.98 -2.50
CA ILE A 46 -3.40 6.06 -1.92
C ILE A 46 -3.00 7.52 -1.71
N GLN A 47 -3.24 8.39 -2.70
CA GLN A 47 -2.96 9.82 -2.58
C GLN A 47 -3.70 10.43 -1.37
N SER A 48 -5.02 10.26 -1.29
CA SER A 48 -5.83 10.76 -0.18
C SER A 48 -5.36 10.21 1.17
N TRP A 49 -4.96 8.94 1.24
CA TRP A 49 -4.41 8.36 2.46
C TRP A 49 -3.08 9.02 2.87
N ILE A 50 -2.17 9.28 1.92
CA ILE A 50 -0.88 9.94 2.20
C ILE A 50 -1.10 11.39 2.64
N GLU A 51 -2.06 12.11 2.06
CA GLU A 51 -2.39 13.49 2.44
C GLU A 51 -2.84 13.60 3.92
N ASP A 52 -3.48 12.56 4.44
CA ASP A 52 -4.04 12.51 5.80
C ASP A 52 -3.28 11.57 6.76
N MET A 53 -2.16 10.98 6.35
CA MET A 53 -1.56 9.85 7.08
C MET A 53 -1.14 10.22 8.51
N GLU A 54 -0.67 11.44 8.75
CA GLU A 54 -0.28 11.92 10.07
C GLU A 54 -1.43 11.83 11.07
N GLY A 55 -2.65 12.13 10.62
CA GLY A 55 -3.86 12.01 11.44
C GLY A 55 -4.08 10.58 11.91
N TYR A 56 -3.90 9.58 11.02
CA TYR A 56 -4.00 8.17 11.39
C TYR A 56 -2.98 7.78 12.47
N TYR A 57 -1.72 8.14 12.30
CA TYR A 57 -0.66 7.81 13.26
C TYR A 57 -0.88 8.48 14.62
N VAL A 58 -1.18 9.79 14.63
CA VAL A 58 -1.44 10.56 15.85
C VAL A 58 -2.65 9.99 16.59
N ASN A 59 -3.76 9.74 15.90
CA ASN A 59 -5.00 9.24 16.52
C ASN A 59 -4.84 7.83 17.12
N ASN A 60 -3.92 7.02 16.59
CA ASN A 60 -3.64 5.68 17.10
C ASN A 60 -2.46 5.64 18.08
N ASN A 61 -1.90 6.80 18.45
CA ASN A 61 -0.74 6.92 19.34
C ASN A 61 0.48 6.11 18.84
N ILE A 62 0.68 6.10 17.52
CA ILE A 62 1.78 5.46 16.79
C ILE A 62 2.72 6.56 16.27
N GLU A 63 4.03 6.31 16.26
CA GLU A 63 4.98 7.24 15.68
C GLU A 63 4.78 7.35 14.16
N VAL A 64 4.63 8.59 13.66
CA VAL A 64 4.63 8.88 12.23
C VAL A 64 5.97 8.43 11.64
N PRO A 65 5.99 7.64 10.55
CA PRO A 65 7.23 7.21 9.93
C PRO A 65 8.10 8.40 9.53
N LYS A 66 9.37 8.36 9.93
CA LYS A 66 10.37 9.38 9.58
C LYS A 66 11.30 8.82 8.51
N ASN A 67 11.88 9.70 7.70
CA ASN A 67 12.84 9.35 6.63
C ASN A 67 12.25 8.44 5.54
N ILE A 68 10.99 8.65 5.16
CA ILE A 68 10.39 7.97 4.00
C ILE A 68 11.14 8.41 2.74
N ASP A 69 11.64 7.44 1.97
CA ASP A 69 12.22 7.70 0.65
C ASP A 69 11.10 7.83 -0.39
N TRP A 70 10.57 9.04 -0.51
CA TRP A 70 9.50 9.37 -1.45
C TRP A 70 9.90 9.16 -2.92
N ASN A 71 11.19 9.31 -3.24
CA ASN A 71 11.67 9.11 -4.61
C ASN A 71 11.65 7.63 -4.98
N PHE A 72 12.06 6.75 -4.07
CA PHE A 72 11.92 5.31 -4.26
C PHE A 72 10.46 4.90 -4.42
N PHE A 73 9.56 5.40 -3.56
CA PHE A 73 8.13 5.11 -3.64
C PHE A 73 7.54 5.56 -4.98
N ALA A 74 7.80 6.80 -5.41
CA ALA A 74 7.37 7.30 -6.72
C ALA A 74 7.94 6.46 -7.88
N THR A 75 9.20 6.04 -7.79
CA THR A 75 9.83 5.17 -8.78
C THR A 75 9.08 3.84 -8.92
N VAL A 76 8.68 3.22 -7.80
CA VAL A 76 7.92 1.95 -7.80
C VAL A 76 6.59 2.09 -8.55
N PHE A 77 5.80 3.14 -8.31
CA PHE A 77 4.56 3.38 -9.06
C PHE A 77 4.82 3.64 -10.54
N TYR A 78 5.87 4.42 -10.84
CA TYR A 78 6.20 4.76 -12.22
C TYR A 78 6.62 3.54 -13.03
N VAL A 79 7.47 2.66 -12.49
CA VAL A 79 7.84 1.42 -13.20
C VAL A 79 6.67 0.45 -13.28
N GLY A 80 5.79 0.41 -12.28
CA GLY A 80 4.55 -0.38 -12.33
C GLY A 80 3.69 -0.01 -13.55
N LYS A 81 3.48 1.29 -13.80
CA LYS A 81 2.78 1.80 -14.99
C LYS A 81 3.38 1.33 -16.32
N ILE A 82 4.72 1.18 -16.41
CA ILE A 82 5.40 0.83 -17.68
C ILE A 82 5.27 -0.66 -18.00
N TYR A 83 5.26 -1.50 -16.97
CA TYR A 83 5.34 -2.95 -17.09
C TYR A 83 4.01 -3.68 -16.77
N GLU A 84 2.91 -2.95 -16.56
CA GLU A 84 1.53 -3.47 -16.44
C GLU A 84 0.90 -3.80 -17.81
#